data_AF-A0A3M1J4B7-F1
#
_entry.id   AF-A0A3M1J4B7-F1
#
_cell.length_a   1.000
_cell.length_b   1.000
_cell.length_c   1.000
_cell.angle_alpha   90.00
_cell.angle_beta   90.00
_cell.angle_gamma   90.00
#
_symmetry.space_group_name_H-M   'P 1'
#
loop_
_entity.id
_entity.type
_entity.pdbx_description
1 polymer ?
#
loop_
_entity_poly.entity_id
_entity_poly.type
_entity_poly.pdbx_seq_one_letter_code
_entity_poly.pdbx_strand_id
1 'polypeptide(L)'
;VIDILNIWANFIYGPMLEDRVRVIAEDVSPGEYGRREAFRVHQGLREKGPVTVPREFVFMDRAAIGLGGVFLHLNARLNYCRLFTETIEDFDLERLGRRQREAFELSGVPLPE
;
A
#
# COMPACT_ATOMS: atom_id res chain seq x y z
N VAL A 1 1.75 2.12 20.04
CA VAL A 1 1.71 2.76 18.70
C VAL A 1 1.83 1.70 17.61
N ILE A 2 2.83 0.81 17.66
CA ILE A 2 3.01 -0.29 16.70
C ILE A 2 1.72 -1.12 16.53
N ASP A 3 1.08 -1.54 17.62
CA ASP A 3 -0.17 -2.31 17.53
C ASP A 3 -1.30 -1.58 16.80
N ILE A 4 -1.34 -0.24 16.91
CA ILE A 4 -2.33 0.59 16.21
C ILE A 4 -2.01 0.64 14.72
N LEU A 5 -0.72 0.76 14.35
CA LEU A 5 -0.29 0.76 12.96
C LEU A 5 -0.48 -0.62 12.30
N ASN A 6 -0.34 -1.71 13.07
CA ASN A 6 -0.57 -3.06 12.59
C ASN A 6 -2.04 -3.30 12.17
N ILE A 7 -3.00 -2.56 12.72
CA ILE A 7 -4.41 -2.60 12.27
C ILE A 7 -4.49 -2.18 10.80
N TRP A 8 -3.85 -1.06 10.45
CA TRP A 8 -3.83 -0.56 9.07
C TRP A 8 -2.98 -1.44 8.15
N ALA A 9 -1.82 -1.92 8.64
CA ALA A 9 -0.94 -2.78 7.86
C ALA A 9 -1.61 -4.11 7.47
N ASN A 10 -2.33 -4.74 8.40
CA ASN A 10 -3.07 -5.98 8.10
C ASN A 10 -4.21 -5.74 7.10
N PHE A 11 -4.85 -4.57 7.15
CA PHE A 11 -5.86 -4.20 6.18
C PHE A 11 -5.29 -4.06 4.76
N ILE A 12 -4.14 -3.40 4.61
CA ILE A 12 -3.52 -3.15 3.30
C ILE A 12 -2.81 -4.39 2.75
N TYR A 13 -1.99 -5.04 3.59
CA TYR A 13 -1.06 -6.09 3.14
C TYR A 13 -1.59 -7.50 3.38
N GLY A 14 -2.61 -7.68 4.23
CA GLY A 14 -3.17 -8.99 4.56
C GLY A 14 -3.42 -9.90 3.35
N PRO A 15 -4.03 -9.41 2.25
CA PRO A 15 -4.26 -10.22 1.06
C PRO A 15 -2.99 -10.77 0.39
N MET A 16 -1.84 -10.11 0.56
CA MET A 16 -0.56 -10.50 -0.03
C MET A 16 0.17 -11.57 0.81
N LEU A 17 -0.26 -11.79 2.05
CA LEU A 17 0.39 -12.71 3.00
C LEU A 17 -0.10 -14.16 2.90
N GLU A 18 -1.21 -14.40 2.20
CA GLU A 18 -1.81 -15.73 2.06
C GLU A 18 -1.77 -16.19 0.60
N ASP A 19 -1.09 -17.31 0.30
CA ASP A 19 -1.06 -17.93 -1.04
C ASP A 19 -2.39 -18.63 -1.35
N ARG A 20 -3.43 -17.84 -1.64
CA ARG A 20 -4.74 -18.34 -2.09
C ARG A 20 -5.48 -17.36 -2.99
N VAL A 21 -6.39 -17.89 -3.81
CA VAL A 21 -7.31 -17.07 -4.60
C VAL A 21 -8.45 -16.56 -3.71
N ARG A 22 -8.59 -15.23 -3.62
CA ARG A 22 -9.63 -14.57 -2.81
C ARG A 22 -10.03 -13.22 -3.43
N VAL A 23 -11.09 -12.62 -2.90
CA VAL A 23 -11.34 -11.19 -3.10
C VAL A 23 -10.41 -10.38 -2.19
N ILE A 24 -10.10 -9.13 -2.56
CA ILE A 24 -9.13 -8.33 -1.80
C ILE A 24 -9.62 -7.97 -0.39
N ALA A 25 -10.95 -7.95 -0.16
CA ALA A 25 -11.53 -7.88 1.18
C ALA A 25 -12.72 -8.84 1.27
N GLU A 26 -12.72 -9.73 2.27
CA GLU A 26 -13.78 -10.70 2.52
C GLU A 26 -14.76 -10.15 3.58
N ASP A 27 -16.05 -10.48 3.45
CA ASP A 27 -17.10 -10.28 4.48
C ASP A 27 -17.41 -8.84 4.91
N VAL A 28 -17.16 -7.85 4.05
CA VAL A 28 -17.48 -6.45 4.37
C VAL A 28 -17.75 -5.62 3.13
N SER A 29 -18.67 -4.64 3.25
CA SER A 29 -18.74 -3.58 2.27
C SER A 29 -17.42 -2.79 2.33
N PRO A 30 -16.71 -2.62 1.20
CA PRO A 30 -15.36 -2.08 1.21
C PRO A 30 -15.25 -0.71 1.87
N GLY A 31 -16.28 0.12 1.66
CA GLY A 31 -16.35 1.47 2.20
C GLY A 31 -16.59 1.52 3.71
N GLU A 32 -17.30 0.55 4.29
CA GLU A 32 -17.57 0.54 5.74
C GLU A 32 -16.38 -0.01 6.52
N TYR A 33 -15.74 -1.07 6.00
CA TYR A 33 -14.59 -1.68 6.66
C TYR A 33 -13.37 -0.79 6.67
N GLY A 34 -12.98 -0.25 5.51
CA GLY A 34 -11.84 0.68 5.43
C GLY A 34 -12.05 1.92 6.29
N ARG A 35 -13.26 2.47 6.32
CA ARG A 35 -13.62 3.62 7.18
C ARG A 35 -13.49 3.28 8.66
N ARG A 36 -13.92 2.09 9.08
CA ARG A 36 -13.83 1.64 10.48
C ARG A 36 -12.37 1.50 10.93
N GLU A 37 -11.54 0.83 10.15
CA GLU A 37 -10.13 0.64 10.52
C GLU A 37 -9.37 1.98 10.52
N ALA A 38 -9.63 2.86 9.54
CA ALA A 38 -9.05 4.20 9.50
C ALA A 38 -9.43 5.03 10.74
N PHE A 39 -10.70 4.98 11.16
CA PHE A 39 -11.17 5.65 12.37
C PHE A 39 -10.47 5.11 13.63
N ARG A 40 -10.33 3.79 13.73
CA ARG A 40 -9.66 3.12 14.86
C ARG A 40 -8.18 3.50 14.96
N VAL A 41 -7.49 3.55 13.83
CA VAL A 41 -6.09 3.99 13.73
C VAL A 41 -5.98 5.46 14.14
N HIS A 42 -6.85 6.32 13.61
CA HIS A 42 -6.87 7.75 13.95
C HIS A 42 -7.08 7.99 15.45
N GLN A 43 -8.05 7.31 16.06
CA GLN A 43 -8.31 7.41 17.49
C GLN A 43 -7.11 6.95 18.32
N GLY A 44 -6.54 5.78 18.00
CA GLY A 44 -5.38 5.24 18.72
C GLY A 44 -4.15 6.15 18.63
N LEU A 45 -3.91 6.76 17.48
CA LEU A 45 -2.81 7.71 17.30
C LEU A 45 -3.05 9.02 18.06
N ARG A 46 -4.30 9.50 18.14
CA ARG A 46 -4.63 10.66 18.98
C ARG A 46 -4.35 10.42 20.46
N GLU A 47 -4.62 9.21 20.96
CA GLU A 47 -4.40 8.85 22.36
C GLU A 47 -2.91 8.64 22.71
N LYS A 48 -2.12 8.11 21.77
CA LYS A 48 -0.71 7.75 22.01
C LYS A 48 0.30 8.81 21.54
N GLY A 49 -0.15 9.85 20.83
CA GLY A 49 0.67 10.90 20.25
C GLY A 49 0.85 10.75 18.73
N PRO A 50 0.97 11.86 18.00
CA PRO A 50 1.03 11.84 16.53
C PRO A 50 2.31 11.16 16.03
N VAL A 51 2.19 10.50 14.88
CA VAL A 51 3.33 9.95 14.13
C VAL A 51 3.54 10.81 12.89
N THR A 52 4.77 11.28 12.69
CA THR A 52 5.16 11.94 11.45
C THR A 52 5.24 10.89 10.35
N VAL A 53 4.40 11.03 9.32
CA VAL A 53 4.33 10.08 8.21
C VAL A 53 5.27 10.55 7.08
N PRO A 54 6.16 9.68 6.57
CA PRO A 54 6.99 10.02 5.39
C PRO A 54 6.14 10.36 4.18
N ARG A 55 6.60 11.27 3.33
CA ARG A 55 5.85 11.68 2.13
C ARG A 55 5.62 10.52 1.17
N GLU A 56 6.62 9.67 1.05
CA GLU A 56 6.66 8.46 0.21
C GLU A 56 5.56 7.50 0.64
N PHE A 57 5.33 7.37 1.95
CA PHE A 57 4.25 6.55 2.48
C PHE A 57 2.89 7.07 2.02
N VAL A 58 2.64 8.38 2.09
CA VAL A 58 1.35 8.97 1.67
C VAL A 58 1.09 8.74 0.19
N PHE A 59 2.13 8.79 -0.65
CA PHE A 59 2.01 8.47 -2.07
C PHE A 59 1.62 7.00 -2.29
N MET A 60 2.35 6.08 -1.66
CA MET A 60 2.10 4.64 -1.76
C MET A 60 0.72 4.25 -1.21
N ASP A 61 0.31 4.81 -0.06
CA ASP A 61 -0.98 4.56 0.57
C ASP A 61 -2.15 4.96 -0.36
N ARG A 62 -2.06 6.13 -1.00
CA ARG A 62 -3.08 6.58 -1.97
C ARG A 62 -3.16 5.66 -3.19
N ALA A 63 -2.02 5.22 -3.72
CA ALA A 63 -1.98 4.30 -4.85
C ALA A 63 -2.61 2.94 -4.48
N ALA A 64 -2.27 2.40 -3.31
CA ALA A 64 -2.79 1.13 -2.80
C ALA A 64 -4.30 1.18 -2.55
N ILE A 65 -4.81 2.24 -1.90
CA ILE A 65 -6.25 2.44 -1.67
C ILE A 65 -7.01 2.55 -2.99
N GLY A 66 -6.49 3.33 -3.95
CA GLY A 66 -7.11 3.50 -5.25
C GLY A 66 -7.22 2.17 -6.01
N LEU A 67 -6.13 1.41 -6.07
CA LEU A 67 -6.11 0.10 -6.73
C LEU A 67 -7.01 -0.91 -6.01
N GLY A 68 -7.00 -0.92 -4.68
CA GLY A 68 -7.89 -1.75 -3.87
C GLY A 68 -9.37 -1.47 -4.18
N GLY A 69 -9.75 -0.19 -4.30
CA GLY A 69 -11.10 0.20 -4.68
C GLY A 69 -11.56 -0.36 -6.03
N VAL A 70 -10.67 -0.44 -7.02
CA VAL A 70 -10.95 -1.06 -8.32
C VAL A 70 -11.15 -2.57 -8.19
N PHE A 71 -10.27 -3.27 -7.47
CA PHE A 71 -10.42 -4.71 -7.24
C PHE A 71 -11.72 -5.06 -6.52
N LEU A 72 -12.13 -4.21 -5.57
CA LEU A 72 -13.39 -4.33 -4.84
C LEU A 72 -14.59 -4.10 -5.78
N HIS A 73 -14.55 -3.04 -6.60
CA HIS A 73 -15.60 -2.75 -7.57
C HIS A 73 -15.81 -3.88 -8.57
N LEU A 74 -14.72 -4.48 -9.04
CA LEU A 74 -14.75 -5.59 -10.01
C LEU A 74 -15.02 -6.96 -9.38
N ASN A 75 -15.10 -7.04 -8.04
CA ASN A 75 -15.15 -8.30 -7.30
C ASN A 75 -14.01 -9.26 -7.74
N ALA A 76 -12.81 -8.72 -7.92
CA ALA A 76 -11.68 -9.43 -8.49
C ALA A 76 -11.24 -10.58 -7.57
N ARG A 77 -11.24 -11.81 -8.12
CA ARG A 77 -10.79 -13.02 -7.44
C ARG A 77 -9.42 -13.41 -7.97
N LEU A 78 -8.38 -13.06 -7.22
CA LEU A 78 -6.98 -13.23 -7.65
C LEU A 78 -6.17 -13.84 -6.52
N ASN A 79 -5.01 -14.40 -6.87
CA ASN A 79 -3.98 -14.74 -5.90
C ASN A 79 -3.05 -13.53 -5.74
N TYR A 80 -3.37 -12.66 -4.78
CA TYR A 80 -2.63 -11.41 -4.55
C TYR A 80 -1.22 -11.65 -4.02
N CYS A 81 -0.99 -12.74 -3.30
CA CYS A 81 0.34 -13.15 -2.85
C CYS A 81 1.26 -13.40 -4.05
N ARG A 82 0.84 -14.27 -4.98
CA ARG A 82 1.61 -14.53 -6.21
C ARG A 82 1.76 -13.29 -7.08
N LEU A 83 0.68 -12.55 -7.30
CA LEU A 83 0.73 -11.32 -8.09
C LEU A 83 1.76 -10.34 -7.53
N PHE A 84 1.81 -10.16 -6.21
CA PHE A 84 2.79 -9.31 -5.56
C PHE A 84 4.21 -9.86 -5.76
N THR A 85 4.45 -11.13 -5.44
CA THR A 85 5.77 -11.76 -5.56
C THR A 85 6.30 -11.72 -6.99
N GLU A 86 5.47 -12.08 -7.98
CA GLU A 86 5.81 -12.01 -9.41
C GLU A 86 6.12 -10.57 -9.85
N THR A 87 5.38 -9.58 -9.35
CA THR A 87 5.59 -8.16 -9.70
C THR A 87 6.96 -7.66 -9.23
N ILE A 88 7.46 -8.16 -8.10
CA ILE A 88 8.72 -7.71 -7.51
C ILE A 88 9.91 -8.64 -7.81
N GLU A 89 9.69 -9.79 -8.45
CA GLU A 89 10.70 -10.83 -8.67
C GLU A 89 11.94 -10.30 -9.39
N ASP A 90 11.74 -9.53 -10.46
CA ASP A 90 12.80 -8.94 -11.27
C ASP A 90 13.23 -7.53 -10.82
N PHE A 91 12.89 -7.14 -9.59
CA PHE A 91 13.26 -5.83 -9.08
C PHE A 91 14.77 -5.71 -8.87
N ASP A 92 15.39 -4.75 -9.56
CA ASP A 92 16.80 -4.43 -9.46
C ASP A 92 16.96 -2.94 -9.09
N LEU A 93 17.51 -2.71 -7.90
CA LEU A 93 17.71 -1.38 -7.34
C LEU A 93 18.74 -0.55 -8.14
N GLU A 94 19.81 -1.18 -8.65
CA GLU A 94 20.83 -0.49 -9.44
C GLU A 94 20.26 -0.09 -10.80
N ARG A 95 19.49 -1.00 -11.43
CA ARG A 95 18.79 -0.73 -12.69
C ARG A 95 17.79 0.40 -12.53
N LEU A 96 17.03 0.44 -11.43
CA LEU A 96 16.13 1.55 -11.12
C LEU A 96 16.92 2.86 -10.96
N GLY A 97 17.99 2.86 -10.16
CA GLY A 97 18.79 4.05 -9.90
C GLY A 97 19.40 4.65 -11.18
N ARG A 98 19.85 3.81 -12.11
CA ARG A 98 20.32 4.27 -13.43
C ARG A 98 19.21 4.94 -14.24
N ARG A 99 18.04 4.29 -14.35
CA ARG A 99 16.89 4.84 -15.09
C ARG A 99 16.39 6.17 -14.49
N GLN A 100 16.40 6.28 -13.16
CA GLN A 100 16.06 7.53 -12.49
C GLN A 100 17.04 8.63 -12.87
N ARG A 101 18.35 8.39 -12.77
CA ARG A 101 19.39 9.38 -13.16
C ARG A 101 19.21 9.86 -14.59
N GLU A 102 19.06 8.93 -15.54
CA GLU A 102 18.81 9.26 -16.95
C GLU A 102 17.57 10.14 -17.14
N ALA A 103 16.47 9.85 -16.42
CA ALA A 103 15.24 10.64 -16.50
C ALA A 103 15.39 12.05 -15.88
N PHE A 104 16.11 12.18 -14.78
CA PHE A 104 16.41 13.48 -14.15
C PHE A 104 17.29 14.35 -15.07
N GLU A 105 18.34 13.77 -15.65
CA GLU A 105 19.22 14.44 -16.62
C GLU A 105 18.44 14.92 -17.85
N LEU A 106 17.60 14.05 -18.44
CA LEU A 106 16.79 14.40 -19.61
C LEU A 106 15.76 15.51 -19.32
N SER A 107 15.17 15.51 -18.13
CA SER A 107 14.16 16.50 -17.73
C SER A 107 14.76 17.80 -17.17
N GLY A 108 16.08 17.85 -16.94
CA GLY A 108 16.76 19.01 -16.37
C GLY A 108 16.39 19.27 -14.89
N VAL A 109 15.91 18.25 -14.19
CA VAL A 109 15.54 18.34 -12.76
C VAL A 109 16.70 17.79 -11.92
N PRO A 110 17.10 18.44 -10.81
CA PRO A 110 18.15 17.91 -9.94
C PRO A 110 17.73 16.59 -9.28
N LEU A 111 18.73 15.74 -9.00
CA LEU A 111 18.50 14.52 -8.22
C LEU A 111 18.01 14.87 -6.81
N PRO A 112 17.06 14.11 -6.25
CA PRO A 112 16.64 14.27 -4.86
C PRO A 112 17.80 13.95 -3.90
N GLU A 113 17.86 14.68 -2.78
CA GLU A 113 18.79 14.44 -1.66
C GLU A 113 18.53 13.12 -0.93
#